data_AF-A0A9D1WSS3-F1
#
_entry.id   AF-A0A9D1WSS3-F1
#
_cell.length_a   1.000
_cell.length_b   1.000
_cell.length_c   1.000
_cell.angle_alpha   90.00
_cell.angle_beta   90.00
_cell.angle_gamma   90.00
#
_symmetry.space_group_name_H-M   'P 1'
#
loop_
_entity.id
_entity.type
_entity.pdbx_description
1 polymer ?
#
loop_
_entity_poly.entity_id
_entity_poly.type
_entity_poly.pdbx_seq_one_letter_code
_entity_poly.pdbx_strand_id
1 'polypeptide(L)'
;MEAMLIRSRYKVTHVQLAQEGYAALLAVDIESRDKREYLLNVYEGELVKRYVACFDQLRHCPQYHGMFMDRGSLVAVFDSVEGDPIDQVFYRGAAVEWKKRVLFADQLFHLGLSLSDFPPEISCAAFLSENLLLKPLEDRMVLRYQVAPMEGMNRREAALLLADQAKKILLRRFRSPDAEIAFLEGLEAQVFLSPVELYGYWLQHRQAITDGYQALEAKVPLQRGLYLLFRNLARGFRRLRKGKRGR
;
A
#
# COMPACT_ATOMS: atom_id res chain seq x y z
N MET A 1 9.98 31.71 -13.00
CA MET A 1 10.63 30.57 -12.32
C MET A 1 11.69 30.02 -13.25
N GLU A 2 12.97 30.08 -12.87
CA GLU A 2 14.02 29.37 -13.59
C GLU A 2 13.72 27.87 -13.58
N ALA A 3 13.87 27.20 -14.72
CA ALA A 3 13.61 25.77 -14.81
C ALA A 3 14.73 25.01 -14.08
N MET A 4 14.38 24.32 -12.98
CA MET A 4 15.32 23.42 -12.31
C MET A 4 15.58 22.21 -13.21
N LEU A 5 16.86 22.03 -13.58
CA LEU A 5 17.35 20.92 -14.39
C LEU A 5 18.24 20.02 -13.53
N ILE A 6 17.95 18.72 -13.52
CA ILE A 6 18.79 17.70 -12.90
C ILE A 6 19.59 17.00 -14.00
N ARG A 7 20.91 16.94 -13.82
CA ARG A 7 21.87 16.37 -14.79
C ARG A 7 21.75 16.98 -16.20
N SER A 8 21.25 18.21 -16.33
CA SER A 8 20.96 18.86 -17.62
C SER A 8 20.02 18.07 -18.55
N ARG A 9 19.31 17.05 -18.05
CA ARG A 9 18.46 16.13 -18.83
C ARG A 9 17.02 16.10 -18.32
N TYR A 10 16.84 16.09 -17.00
CA TYR A 10 15.52 16.02 -16.40
C TYR A 10 15.06 17.42 -16.02
N LYS A 11 14.01 17.90 -16.69
CA LYS A 11 13.36 19.17 -16.35
C LYS A 11 12.28 18.92 -15.31
N VAL A 12 12.48 19.47 -14.12
CA VAL A 12 11.52 19.33 -13.01
C VAL A 12 10.22 20.08 -13.37
N THR A 13 9.10 19.36 -13.31
CA THR A 13 7.75 19.88 -13.54
C THR A 13 7.06 20.20 -12.22
N HIS A 14 7.21 19.35 -11.22
CA HIS A 14 6.53 19.49 -9.93
C HIS A 14 7.37 18.90 -8.78
N VAL A 15 7.30 19.53 -7.61
CA VAL A 15 7.90 19.01 -6.37
C VAL A 15 6.77 18.34 -5.58
N GLN A 16 6.82 17.01 -5.44
CA GLN A 16 5.80 16.27 -4.68
C GLN A 16 6.06 16.35 -3.18
N LEU A 17 7.31 16.22 -2.77
CA LEU A 17 7.73 16.27 -1.38
C LEU A 17 9.14 16.84 -1.30
N ALA A 18 9.39 17.68 -0.31
CA ALA A 18 10.73 18.17 0.01
C ALA A 18 10.89 18.20 1.53
N GLN A 19 11.97 17.59 2.01
CA GLN A 19 12.35 17.54 3.42
C GLN A 19 13.87 17.54 3.53
N GLU A 20 14.40 17.57 4.75
CA GLU A 20 15.85 17.61 4.97
C GLU A 20 16.53 16.39 4.35
N GLY A 21 17.48 16.65 3.45
CA GLY A 21 18.27 15.62 2.74
C GLY A 21 17.49 14.77 1.74
N TYR A 22 16.21 15.03 1.48
CA TYR A 22 15.41 14.26 0.53
C TYR A 22 14.36 15.09 -0.22
N ALA A 23 14.21 14.85 -1.52
CA ALA A 23 13.10 15.39 -2.31
C ALA A 23 12.55 14.36 -3.30
N ALA A 24 11.24 14.37 -3.49
CA ALA A 24 10.53 13.65 -4.54
C ALA A 24 10.04 14.63 -5.60
N LEU A 25 10.51 14.46 -6.82
CA LEU A 25 10.28 15.39 -7.93
C LEU A 25 9.66 14.66 -9.11
N LEU A 26 8.70 15.28 -9.76
CA LEU A 26 8.27 14.89 -11.10
C LEU A 26 9.11 15.66 -12.12
N ALA A 27 9.60 14.95 -13.12
CA ALA A 27 10.43 15.54 -14.16
C ALA A 27 10.22 14.88 -15.51
N VAL A 28 10.32 15.67 -16.57
CA VAL A 28 10.31 15.18 -17.96
C VAL A 28 11.74 15.05 -18.45
N ASP A 29 12.03 13.91 -19.06
CA ASP A 29 13.29 13.70 -19.78
C ASP A 29 13.26 14.48 -21.11
N ILE A 30 14.10 15.51 -21.22
CA ILE A 30 14.12 16.40 -22.40
C ILE A 30 14.81 15.77 -23.60
N GLU A 31 15.64 14.74 -23.38
CA GLU A 31 16.35 14.02 -24.44
C GLU A 31 15.48 12.89 -25.03
N SER A 32 14.46 12.45 -24.28
CA SER A 32 13.50 11.46 -24.76
C SER A 32 12.49 12.07 -25.73
N ARG A 33 12.27 11.38 -26.86
CA ARG A 33 11.24 11.76 -27.85
C ARG A 33 9.83 11.70 -27.28
N ASP A 34 9.62 10.82 -26.29
CA ASP A 34 8.30 10.49 -25.77
C ASP A 34 7.83 11.52 -24.73
N LYS A 35 8.75 12.38 -24.26
CA LYS A 35 8.52 13.39 -23.20
C LYS A 35 7.76 12.82 -21.99
N ARG A 36 8.01 11.55 -21.68
CA ARG A 36 7.40 10.85 -20.56
C ARG A 36 7.87 11.49 -19.24
N GLU A 37 6.96 11.58 -18.29
CA GLU A 37 7.25 12.06 -16.95
C GLU A 37 7.77 10.90 -16.08
N TYR A 38 8.76 11.22 -15.24
CA TYR A 38 9.41 10.32 -14.32
C TYR A 38 9.33 10.88 -12.90
N LEU A 39 9.33 9.96 -11.92
CA LEU A 39 9.52 10.28 -10.52
C LEU A 39 11.01 10.17 -10.18
N LEU A 40 11.57 11.26 -9.68
CA LEU A 40 12.95 11.34 -9.21
C LEU A 40 12.95 11.40 -7.68
N ASN A 41 13.62 10.43 -7.05
CA ASN A 41 13.94 10.46 -5.63
C ASN A 41 15.36 10.99 -5.48
N VAL A 42 15.51 12.18 -4.88
CA VAL A 42 16.80 12.87 -4.70
C VAL A 42 17.19 12.79 -3.23
N TYR A 43 18.41 12.33 -2.95
CA TYR A 43 18.97 12.17 -1.61
C TYR A 43 20.27 12.93 -1.47
N GLU A 44 20.48 13.57 -0.33
CA GLU A 44 21.66 14.37 -0.03
C GLU A 44 22.31 13.94 1.29
N GLY A 45 23.57 14.34 1.50
CA GLY A 45 24.31 14.08 2.73
C GLY A 45 24.45 12.59 3.05
N GLU A 46 24.18 12.21 4.30
CA GLU A 46 24.35 10.83 4.79
C GLU A 46 23.39 9.83 4.13
N LEU A 47 22.26 10.30 3.57
CA LEU A 47 21.28 9.43 2.90
C LEU A 47 21.83 8.82 1.60
N VAL A 48 22.78 9.50 0.93
CA VAL A 48 23.39 9.03 -0.31
C VAL A 48 23.97 7.62 -0.15
N LYS A 49 24.82 7.42 0.86
CA LYS A 49 25.48 6.12 1.08
C LYS A 49 24.48 5.01 1.36
N ARG A 50 23.46 5.31 2.17
CA ARG A 50 22.42 4.35 2.53
C ARG A 50 21.62 3.90 1.31
N TYR A 51 21.19 4.84 0.48
CA TYR A 51 20.26 4.55 -0.62
C TYR A 51 20.94 4.03 -1.89
N VAL A 52 22.22 4.33 -2.13
CA VAL A 52 22.99 3.69 -3.23
C VAL A 52 22.92 2.17 -3.12
N ALA A 53 23.19 1.61 -1.93
CA ALA A 53 23.18 0.17 -1.71
C ALA A 53 21.78 -0.45 -1.86
N CYS A 54 20.72 0.31 -1.54
CA CYS A 54 19.34 -0.14 -1.68
C CYS A 54 18.95 -0.25 -3.17
N PHE A 55 19.25 0.78 -3.95
CA PHE A 55 18.84 0.83 -5.35
C PHE A 55 19.61 -0.14 -6.25
N ASP A 56 20.85 -0.51 -5.91
CA ASP A 56 21.61 -1.53 -6.67
C ASP A 56 20.95 -2.93 -6.61
N GLN A 57 20.13 -3.18 -5.59
CA GLN A 57 19.38 -4.42 -5.42
C GLN A 57 18.05 -4.43 -6.22
N LEU A 58 17.63 -3.32 -6.83
CA LEU A 58 16.37 -3.20 -7.57
C LEU A 58 16.45 -3.59 -9.05
N ARG A 59 17.45 -4.38 -9.48
CA ARG A 59 17.68 -4.71 -10.91
C ARG A 59 16.49 -5.40 -11.60
N HIS A 60 15.60 -6.01 -10.83
CA HIS A 60 14.39 -6.68 -11.34
C HIS A 60 13.11 -5.86 -11.16
N CYS A 61 13.19 -4.64 -10.64
CA CYS A 61 12.04 -3.74 -10.52
C CYS A 61 11.74 -3.09 -11.89
N PRO A 62 10.62 -3.42 -12.55
CA PRO A 62 10.36 -2.93 -13.91
C PRO A 62 10.08 -1.43 -13.97
N GLN A 63 9.67 -0.81 -12.86
CA GLN A 63 9.45 0.64 -12.77
C GLN A 63 10.73 1.43 -12.50
N TYR A 64 11.85 0.77 -12.19
CA TYR A 64 13.11 1.41 -11.85
C TYR A 64 14.00 1.56 -13.07
N HIS A 65 14.41 2.79 -13.38
CA HIS A 65 15.23 3.11 -14.58
C HIS A 65 16.72 3.31 -14.26
N GLY A 66 17.10 3.23 -12.99
CA GLY A 66 18.47 3.40 -12.54
C GLY A 66 18.66 4.59 -11.61
N MET A 67 19.92 4.79 -11.22
CA MET A 67 20.35 5.90 -10.38
C MET A 67 21.61 6.55 -10.92
N PHE A 68 21.83 7.80 -10.55
CA PHE A 68 23.05 8.54 -10.88
C PHE A 68 23.34 9.60 -9.80
N MET A 69 24.57 10.11 -9.81
CA MET A 69 24.96 11.26 -8.99
C MET A 69 24.78 12.56 -9.77
N ASP A 70 24.24 13.59 -9.13
CA ASP A 70 24.19 14.95 -9.67
C ASP A 70 24.55 15.94 -8.55
N ARG A 71 25.62 16.73 -8.76
CA ARG A 71 26.11 17.76 -7.82
C ARG A 71 26.27 17.29 -6.35
N GLY A 72 26.62 16.01 -6.14
CA GLY A 72 26.79 15.42 -4.80
C GLY A 72 25.55 14.76 -4.22
N SER A 73 24.40 14.87 -4.90
CA SER A 73 23.14 14.22 -4.53
C SER A 73 22.95 12.94 -5.34
N LEU A 74 22.36 11.91 -4.72
CA LEU A 74 21.95 10.68 -5.40
C LEU A 74 20.55 10.88 -5.96
N VAL A 75 20.36 10.54 -7.22
CA VAL A 75 19.05 10.59 -7.89
C VAL A 75 18.69 9.19 -8.36
N ALA A 76 17.54 8.68 -7.92
CA ALA A 76 16.95 7.43 -8.40
C ALA A 76 15.69 7.71 -9.22
N VAL A 77 15.61 7.08 -10.40
CA VAL A 77 14.57 7.35 -11.41
C VAL A 77 13.57 6.22 -11.46
N PHE A 78 12.29 6.55 -11.34
CA PHE A 78 11.17 5.62 -11.45
C PHE A 78 10.13 6.14 -12.45
N ASP A 79 9.30 5.23 -12.96
CA ASP A 79 8.10 5.59 -13.72
C ASP A 79 7.20 6.53 -12.89
N SER A 80 6.75 7.63 -13.50
CA SER A 80 5.62 8.39 -12.94
C SER A 80 4.33 7.59 -13.16
N VAL A 81 3.55 7.45 -12.10
CA VAL A 81 2.26 6.75 -12.13
C VAL A 81 1.17 7.62 -11.52
N GLU A 82 0.03 7.59 -12.20
CA GLU A 82 -1.20 8.25 -11.80
C GLU A 82 -2.20 7.25 -11.21
N GLY A 83 -3.06 7.76 -10.33
CA GLY A 83 -4.12 7.01 -9.67
C GLY A 83 -4.54 7.68 -8.37
N ASP A 84 -5.61 7.19 -7.79
CA ASP A 84 -6.17 7.70 -6.55
C ASP A 84 -5.50 7.00 -5.35
N PRO A 85 -4.93 7.73 -4.37
CA PRO A 85 -4.38 7.11 -3.17
C PRO A 85 -5.40 6.25 -2.43
N ILE A 86 -4.92 5.17 -1.81
CA ILE A 86 -5.76 4.19 -1.10
C ILE A 86 -6.69 4.83 -0.06
N ASP A 87 -6.22 5.87 0.64
CA ASP A 87 -6.99 6.58 1.66
C ASP A 87 -8.16 7.38 1.08
N GLN A 88 -8.06 7.83 -0.18
CA GLN A 88 -9.15 8.52 -0.88
C GLN A 88 -10.21 7.52 -1.35
N VAL A 89 -9.78 6.39 -1.93
CA VAL A 89 -10.71 5.36 -2.46
C VAL A 89 -11.45 4.61 -1.35
N PHE A 90 -10.75 4.27 -0.27
CA PHE A 90 -11.34 3.54 0.86
C PHE A 90 -11.62 4.42 2.07
N TYR A 91 -11.80 5.72 1.86
CA TYR A 91 -12.19 6.66 2.92
C TYR A 91 -13.38 6.12 3.74
N ARG A 92 -13.40 6.45 5.05
CA ARG A 92 -14.48 6.00 5.95
C ARG A 92 -15.83 6.45 5.42
N GLY A 93 -16.67 5.50 5.02
CA GLY A 93 -17.99 5.76 4.41
C GLY A 93 -18.08 5.45 2.91
N ALA A 94 -16.95 5.23 2.23
CA ALA A 94 -16.94 4.88 0.81
C ALA A 94 -17.67 3.55 0.54
N ALA A 95 -18.58 3.56 -0.43
CA ALA A 95 -19.40 2.43 -0.83
C ALA A 95 -18.75 1.61 -1.95
N VAL A 96 -17.53 1.11 -1.71
CA VAL A 96 -16.90 0.13 -2.62
C VAL A 96 -17.52 -1.25 -2.44
N GLU A 97 -17.93 -1.89 -3.53
CA GLU A 97 -18.48 -3.26 -3.56
C GLU A 97 -17.51 -4.27 -2.93
N TRP A 98 -18.04 -5.30 -2.28
CA TRP A 98 -17.22 -6.30 -1.62
C TRP A 98 -16.32 -7.07 -2.61
N LYS A 99 -16.78 -7.34 -3.84
CA LYS A 99 -15.97 -8.03 -4.87
C LYS A 99 -14.71 -7.24 -5.19
N LYS A 100 -14.86 -5.93 -5.42
CA LYS A 100 -13.74 -5.02 -5.63
C LYS A 100 -12.81 -4.96 -4.41
N ARG A 101 -13.34 -4.95 -3.19
CA ARG A 101 -12.50 -4.99 -1.97
C ARG A 101 -11.66 -6.26 -1.90
N VAL A 102 -12.26 -7.43 -2.12
CA VAL A 102 -11.53 -8.70 -2.10
C VAL A 102 -10.49 -8.73 -3.22
N LEU A 103 -10.83 -8.23 -4.42
CA LEU A 103 -9.89 -8.10 -5.54
C LEU A 103 -8.69 -7.20 -5.18
N PHE A 104 -8.93 -6.00 -4.65
CA PHE A 104 -7.84 -5.10 -4.28
C PHE A 104 -7.03 -5.60 -3.08
N ALA A 105 -7.66 -6.32 -2.14
CA ALA A 105 -6.93 -7.00 -1.06
C ALA A 105 -6.00 -8.07 -1.64
N ASP A 106 -6.46 -8.86 -2.61
CA ASP A 106 -5.65 -9.87 -3.29
C ASP A 106 -4.45 -9.23 -4.00
N GLN A 107 -4.68 -8.16 -4.77
CA GLN A 107 -3.62 -7.42 -5.43
C GLN A 107 -2.62 -6.83 -4.42
N LEU A 108 -3.10 -6.26 -3.31
CA LEU A 108 -2.26 -5.73 -2.24
C LEU A 108 -1.34 -6.81 -1.66
N PHE A 109 -1.87 -7.99 -1.36
CA PHE A 109 -1.08 -9.09 -0.81
C PHE A 109 -0.10 -9.66 -1.84
N HIS A 110 -0.45 -9.70 -3.13
CA HIS A 110 0.47 -10.03 -4.20
C HIS A 110 1.61 -9.01 -4.33
N LEU A 111 1.32 -7.70 -4.24
CA LEU A 111 2.36 -6.67 -4.16
C LEU A 111 3.22 -6.86 -2.90
N GLY A 112 2.60 -7.23 -1.78
CA GLY A 112 3.24 -7.69 -0.55
C GLY A 112 4.34 -8.70 -0.78
N LEU A 113 4.01 -9.76 -1.51
CA LEU A 113 4.93 -10.82 -1.88
C LEU A 113 6.04 -10.32 -2.83
N SER A 114 5.68 -9.58 -3.88
CA SER A 114 6.66 -9.07 -4.85
C SER A 114 7.67 -8.10 -4.24
N LEU A 115 7.25 -7.28 -3.27
CA LEU A 115 8.12 -6.34 -2.57
C LEU A 115 8.96 -6.98 -1.46
N SER A 116 8.69 -8.25 -1.11
CA SER A 116 9.42 -8.92 -0.03
C SER A 116 10.90 -9.20 -0.35
N ASP A 117 11.23 -9.25 -1.65
CA ASP A 117 12.60 -9.37 -2.15
C ASP A 117 13.36 -8.04 -2.18
N PHE A 118 12.67 -6.91 -2.00
CA PHE A 118 13.29 -5.59 -2.04
C PHE A 118 13.86 -5.20 -0.67
N PRO A 119 14.83 -4.27 -0.64
CA PRO A 119 15.30 -3.70 0.62
C PRO A 119 14.15 -3.10 1.43
N PRO A 120 14.14 -3.25 2.77
CA PRO A 120 13.10 -2.70 3.63
C PRO A 120 12.85 -1.22 3.43
N GLU A 121 13.90 -0.45 3.09
CA GLU A 121 13.83 0.97 2.74
C GLU A 121 12.83 1.26 1.63
N ILE A 122 12.79 0.39 0.62
CA ILE A 122 11.92 0.54 -0.55
C ILE A 122 10.57 -0.08 -0.28
N SER A 123 10.53 -1.28 0.31
CA SER A 123 9.26 -1.98 0.58
C SER A 123 8.38 -1.20 1.57
N CYS A 124 8.96 -0.68 2.66
CA CYS A 124 8.21 0.10 3.65
C CYS A 124 7.67 1.38 3.01
N ALA A 125 8.48 2.11 2.24
CA ALA A 125 8.03 3.33 1.58
C ALA A 125 6.92 3.03 0.57
N ALA A 126 7.02 1.94 -0.19
CA ALA A 126 6.00 1.53 -1.15
C ALA A 126 4.64 1.22 -0.50
N PHE A 127 4.60 0.74 0.75
CA PHE A 127 3.35 0.51 1.49
C PHE A 127 2.78 1.75 2.18
N LEU A 128 3.37 2.93 2.02
CA LEU A 128 2.74 4.17 2.45
C LEU A 128 1.47 4.44 1.63
N SER A 129 0.46 5.03 2.26
CA SER A 129 -0.86 5.20 1.63
C SER A 129 -0.82 6.05 0.36
N GLU A 130 0.08 7.02 0.32
CA GLU A 130 0.30 7.93 -0.81
C GLU A 130 0.90 7.20 -2.02
N ASN A 131 1.57 6.08 -1.77
CA ASN A 131 2.27 5.28 -2.79
C ASN A 131 1.42 4.15 -3.34
N LEU A 132 0.41 3.71 -2.58
CA LEU A 132 -0.58 2.73 -3.03
C LEU A 132 -1.70 3.45 -3.77
N LEU A 133 -1.57 3.48 -5.09
CA LEU A 133 -2.54 4.12 -5.98
C LEU A 133 -3.48 3.07 -6.56
N LEU A 134 -4.76 3.42 -6.65
CA LEU A 134 -5.77 2.62 -7.30
C LEU A 134 -6.22 3.30 -8.58
N LYS A 135 -6.52 2.47 -9.57
CA LYS A 135 -7.22 2.85 -10.79
C LYS A 135 -8.57 2.14 -10.79
N PRO A 136 -9.63 2.74 -10.21
CA PRO A 136 -10.89 2.04 -9.99
C PRO A 136 -11.61 1.60 -11.28
N LEU A 137 -11.33 2.27 -12.40
CA LEU A 137 -11.88 1.93 -13.72
C LEU A 137 -11.16 0.73 -14.36
N GLU A 138 -9.88 0.55 -14.06
CA GLU A 138 -9.04 -0.56 -14.56
C GLU A 138 -9.01 -1.75 -13.59
N ASP A 139 -9.66 -1.62 -12.43
CA ASP A 139 -9.60 -2.58 -11.32
C ASP A 139 -8.16 -3.00 -10.98
N ARG A 140 -7.25 -2.02 -11.01
CA ARG A 140 -5.80 -2.24 -10.84
C ARG A 140 -5.22 -1.38 -9.73
N MET A 141 -4.39 -2.00 -8.90
CA MET A 141 -3.51 -1.34 -7.94
C MET A 141 -2.14 -1.16 -8.55
N VAL A 142 -1.58 0.04 -8.41
CA VAL A 142 -0.24 0.39 -8.90
C VAL A 142 0.55 1.06 -7.78
N LEU A 143 1.87 0.88 -7.81
CA LEU A 143 2.78 1.47 -6.84
C LEU A 143 3.48 2.68 -7.43
N ARG A 144 3.41 3.79 -6.71
CA ARG A 144 4.35 4.90 -6.86
C ARG A 144 5.53 4.65 -5.96
N TYR A 145 6.74 4.72 -6.50
CA TYR A 145 7.97 4.52 -5.72
C TYR A 145 8.51 5.87 -5.23
N GLN A 146 7.71 6.60 -4.42
CA GLN A 146 8.21 7.75 -3.67
C GLN A 146 8.88 7.22 -2.39
N VAL A 147 10.20 7.06 -2.44
CA VAL A 147 10.96 6.33 -1.42
C VAL A 147 11.47 7.30 -0.36
N ALA A 148 10.54 7.88 0.39
CA ALA A 148 10.88 8.79 1.49
C ALA A 148 11.63 8.04 2.60
N PRO A 149 12.73 8.62 3.15
CA PRO A 149 13.50 7.98 4.20
C PRO A 149 12.74 7.92 5.52
N MET A 150 12.79 6.75 6.15
CA MET A 150 12.17 6.46 7.45
C MET A 150 13.16 5.73 8.38
N GLU A 151 12.93 5.86 9.68
CA GLU A 151 13.75 5.15 10.68
C GLU A 151 13.20 3.75 10.96
N GLY A 152 14.08 2.84 11.40
CA GLY A 152 13.67 1.51 11.87
C GLY A 152 13.15 0.54 10.80
N MET A 153 13.24 0.89 9.52
CA MET A 153 12.72 0.07 8.41
C MET A 153 13.30 -1.34 8.42
N ASN A 154 12.42 -2.33 8.54
CA ASN A 154 12.77 -3.74 8.52
C ASN A 154 11.59 -4.56 7.95
N ARG A 155 11.79 -5.87 7.74
CA ARG A 155 10.77 -6.74 7.13
C ARG A 155 9.49 -6.82 7.97
N ARG A 156 9.59 -6.74 9.30
CA ARG A 156 8.44 -6.73 10.19
C ARG A 156 7.66 -5.42 10.05
N GLU A 157 8.33 -4.28 9.96
CA GLU A 157 7.65 -2.99 9.71
C GLU A 157 6.95 -2.98 8.34
N ALA A 158 7.57 -3.57 7.31
CA ALA A 158 6.90 -3.74 6.01
C ALA A 158 5.62 -4.59 6.13
N ALA A 159 5.65 -5.66 6.93
CA ALA A 159 4.48 -6.50 7.20
C ALA A 159 3.39 -5.72 7.96
N LEU A 160 3.77 -4.89 8.94
CA LEU A 160 2.85 -4.04 9.69
C LEU A 160 2.16 -3.01 8.78
N LEU A 161 2.94 -2.31 7.95
CA LEU A 161 2.41 -1.36 6.97
C LEU A 161 1.45 -2.06 6.01
N LEU A 162 1.84 -3.21 5.44
CA LEU A 162 0.97 -4.00 4.57
C LEU A 162 -0.35 -4.40 5.26
N ALA A 163 -0.29 -4.84 6.52
CA ALA A 163 -1.49 -5.19 7.29
C ALA A 163 -2.39 -3.98 7.52
N ASP A 164 -1.82 -2.80 7.77
CA ASP A 164 -2.59 -1.57 7.95
C ASP A 164 -3.28 -1.13 6.66
N GLN A 165 -2.64 -1.29 5.50
CA GLN A 165 -3.28 -1.05 4.21
C GLN A 165 -4.41 -2.06 3.95
N ALA A 166 -4.22 -3.33 4.33
CA ALA A 166 -5.27 -4.34 4.21
C ALA A 166 -6.51 -4.01 5.07
N LYS A 167 -6.33 -3.47 6.28
CA LYS A 167 -7.43 -3.02 7.16
C LYS A 167 -8.25 -1.88 6.56
N LYS A 168 -7.66 -1.05 5.68
CA LYS A 168 -8.37 0.03 4.97
C LYS A 168 -9.24 -0.53 3.84
N ILE A 169 -8.77 -1.54 3.14
CA ILE A 169 -9.53 -2.21 2.07
C ILE A 169 -10.67 -3.03 2.70
N LEU A 170 -10.33 -3.89 3.66
CA LEU A 170 -11.21 -4.78 4.39
C LEU A 170 -11.63 -4.13 5.71
N LEU A 171 -12.53 -3.14 5.63
CA LEU A 171 -13.00 -2.43 6.82
C LEU A 171 -14.02 -3.26 7.60
N ARG A 172 -13.88 -3.28 8.94
CA ARG A 172 -14.90 -3.83 9.85
C ARG A 172 -16.21 -3.05 9.70
N ARG A 173 -17.18 -3.62 8.97
CA ARG A 173 -18.50 -3.02 8.73
C ARG A 173 -19.62 -3.86 9.33
N PHE A 174 -20.78 -3.23 9.53
CA PHE A 174 -22.02 -3.93 9.89
C PHE A 174 -22.33 -5.07 8.89
N ARG A 175 -22.04 -4.84 7.61
CA ARG A 175 -22.27 -5.78 6.52
C ARG A 175 -21.14 -6.81 6.32
N SER A 176 -19.99 -6.68 6.99
CA SER A 176 -18.85 -7.60 6.82
C SER A 176 -19.15 -9.00 7.35
N PRO A 177 -18.79 -10.08 6.63
CA PRO A 177 -18.97 -11.46 7.09
C PRO A 177 -18.14 -11.75 8.35
N ASP A 178 -18.47 -12.82 9.07
CA ASP A 178 -17.70 -13.22 10.26
C ASP A 178 -16.26 -13.60 9.90
N ALA A 179 -16.05 -14.23 8.74
CA ALA A 179 -14.72 -14.58 8.23
C ALA A 179 -13.83 -13.34 8.05
N GLU A 180 -14.36 -12.25 7.48
CA GLU A 180 -13.60 -11.00 7.32
C GLU A 180 -13.24 -10.40 8.69
N ILE A 181 -14.17 -10.41 9.64
CA ILE A 181 -13.90 -9.87 10.97
C ILE A 181 -12.90 -10.74 11.74
N ALA A 182 -12.98 -12.06 11.61
CA ALA A 182 -12.01 -12.98 12.19
C ALA A 182 -10.62 -12.76 11.59
N PHE A 183 -10.54 -12.58 10.26
CA PHE A 183 -9.29 -12.21 9.59
C PHE A 183 -8.69 -10.93 10.17
N LEU A 184 -9.49 -9.86 10.28
CA LEU A 184 -9.05 -8.57 10.82
C LEU A 184 -8.67 -8.63 12.30
N GLU A 185 -9.41 -9.41 13.11
CA GLU A 185 -9.03 -9.68 14.50
C GLU A 185 -7.71 -10.44 14.59
N GLY A 186 -7.47 -11.37 13.68
CA GLY A 186 -6.19 -12.08 13.59
C GLY A 186 -5.05 -11.17 13.15
N LEU A 187 -5.30 -10.19 12.28
CA LEU A 187 -4.31 -9.15 11.95
C LEU A 187 -3.94 -8.26 13.14
N GLU A 188 -4.89 -8.02 14.05
CA GLU A 188 -4.66 -7.25 15.28
C GLU A 188 -3.96 -8.07 16.37
N ALA A 189 -4.22 -9.39 16.43
CA ALA A 189 -3.78 -10.25 17.52
C ALA A 189 -2.41 -10.92 17.27
N GLN A 190 -2.04 -11.14 16.01
CA GLN A 190 -0.82 -11.85 15.65
C GLN A 190 0.32 -10.89 15.28
N VAL A 191 1.56 -11.35 15.50
CA VAL A 191 2.76 -10.65 15.03
C VAL A 191 3.26 -11.36 13.78
N PHE A 192 3.25 -10.66 12.65
CA PHE A 192 3.81 -11.14 11.40
C PHE A 192 5.24 -10.59 11.26
N LEU A 193 6.21 -11.46 11.00
CA LEU A 193 7.62 -11.10 10.89
C LEU A 193 8.00 -10.68 9.47
N SER A 194 7.19 -11.05 8.47
CA SER A 194 7.42 -10.70 7.08
C SER A 194 6.13 -10.55 6.26
N PRO A 195 6.17 -9.80 5.14
CA PRO A 195 5.05 -9.74 4.19
C PRO A 195 4.65 -11.12 3.63
N VAL A 196 5.59 -12.06 3.53
CA VAL A 196 5.36 -13.42 3.02
C VAL A 196 4.46 -14.23 3.97
N GLU A 197 4.71 -14.15 5.28
CA GLU A 197 3.85 -14.77 6.28
C GLU A 197 2.43 -14.21 6.23
N LEU A 198 2.32 -12.89 6.04
CA LEU A 198 1.04 -12.21 5.92
C LEU A 198 0.29 -12.61 4.64
N TYR A 199 0.99 -12.80 3.52
CA TYR A 199 0.44 -13.36 2.28
C TYR A 199 -0.09 -14.77 2.49
N GLY A 200 0.67 -15.64 3.16
CA GLY A 200 0.22 -17.00 3.52
C GLY A 200 -1.04 -16.98 4.38
N TYR A 201 -1.10 -16.08 5.35
CA TYR A 201 -2.29 -15.89 6.19
C TYR A 201 -3.51 -15.42 5.38
N TRP A 202 -3.32 -14.52 4.41
CA TRP A 202 -4.37 -14.11 3.48
C TRP A 202 -4.92 -15.27 2.66
N LEU A 203 -4.05 -16.09 2.06
CA LEU A 203 -4.46 -17.23 1.23
C LEU A 203 -5.35 -18.21 1.98
N GLN A 204 -5.07 -18.46 3.27
CA GLN A 204 -5.88 -19.34 4.11
C GLN A 204 -7.29 -18.80 4.37
N HIS A 205 -7.48 -17.48 4.36
CA HIS A 205 -8.73 -16.83 4.77
C HIS A 205 -9.56 -16.29 3.60
N ARG A 206 -8.94 -16.01 2.45
CA ARG A 206 -9.58 -15.39 1.27
C ARG A 206 -10.85 -16.13 0.87
N GLN A 207 -10.81 -17.45 0.74
CA GLN A 207 -11.96 -18.23 0.28
C GLN A 207 -13.14 -18.12 1.26
N ALA A 208 -12.88 -18.28 2.56
CA ALA A 208 -13.91 -18.15 3.60
C ALA A 208 -14.56 -16.75 3.61
N ILE A 209 -13.77 -15.70 3.31
CA ILE A 209 -14.29 -14.33 3.17
C ILE A 209 -15.21 -14.23 1.96
N THR A 210 -14.79 -14.74 0.81
CA THR A 210 -15.59 -14.76 -0.42
C THR A 210 -16.90 -15.52 -0.23
N ASP A 211 -16.84 -16.73 0.31
CA ASP A 211 -18.03 -17.57 0.58
C ASP A 211 -18.98 -16.88 1.56
N GLY A 212 -18.42 -16.21 2.58
CA GLY A 212 -19.19 -15.44 3.55
C GLY A 212 -19.96 -14.27 2.92
N TYR A 213 -19.38 -13.59 1.92
CA TYR A 213 -20.07 -12.56 1.16
C TYR A 213 -21.13 -13.13 0.23
N GLN A 214 -20.82 -14.20 -0.51
CA GLN A 214 -21.78 -14.87 -1.39
C GLN A 214 -23.01 -15.38 -0.61
N ALA A 215 -22.80 -15.98 0.57
CA ALA A 215 -23.88 -16.43 1.44
C ALA A 215 -24.75 -15.27 1.97
N LEU A 216 -24.20 -14.06 2.11
CA LEU A 216 -24.96 -12.86 2.46
C LEU A 216 -25.77 -12.33 1.27
N GLU A 217 -25.23 -12.39 0.06
CA GLU A 217 -25.94 -11.98 -1.17
C GLU A 217 -27.07 -12.92 -1.53
N ALA A 218 -26.91 -14.22 -1.31
CA ALA A 218 -27.95 -15.22 -1.57
C ALA A 218 -29.22 -15.07 -0.70
N LYS A 219 -29.16 -14.30 0.39
CA LYS A 219 -30.30 -14.08 1.29
C LYS A 219 -31.22 -12.98 0.78
N VAL A 220 -32.53 -13.20 0.94
CA VAL A 220 -33.56 -12.18 0.68
C VAL A 220 -33.26 -10.91 1.51
N PRO A 221 -33.47 -9.67 0.98
CA PRO A 221 -33.05 -8.44 1.64
C PRO A 221 -33.49 -8.29 3.10
N LEU A 222 -34.72 -8.69 3.43
CA LEU A 222 -35.26 -8.62 4.79
C LEU A 222 -34.61 -9.65 5.73
N GLN A 223 -34.43 -10.90 5.26
CA GLN A 223 -33.72 -11.94 5.99
C GLN A 223 -32.25 -11.56 6.21
N ARG A 224 -31.61 -10.96 5.20
CA ARG A 224 -30.24 -10.43 5.28
C ARG A 224 -30.14 -9.33 6.34
N GLY A 225 -31.09 -8.39 6.34
CA GLY A 225 -31.16 -7.32 7.33
C GLY A 225 -31.26 -7.84 8.76
N LEU A 226 -32.22 -8.75 9.02
CA LEU A 226 -32.40 -9.37 10.34
C LEU A 226 -31.19 -10.19 10.76
N TYR A 227 -30.65 -11.02 9.86
CA TYR A 227 -29.46 -11.82 10.13
C TYR A 227 -28.28 -10.94 10.54
N LEU A 228 -28.01 -9.85 9.79
CA LEU A 228 -26.95 -8.91 10.12
C LEU A 228 -27.19 -8.22 11.47
N LEU A 229 -28.44 -7.86 11.77
CA LEU A 229 -28.81 -7.17 13.01
C LEU A 229 -28.60 -8.06 14.24
N PHE A 230 -29.15 -9.27 14.24
CA PHE A 230 -28.94 -10.25 15.32
C PHE A 230 -27.46 -10.59 15.49
N ARG A 231 -26.74 -10.76 14.39
CA ARG A 231 -25.31 -11.07 14.41
C ARG A 231 -24.50 -9.93 15.02
N ASN A 232 -24.75 -8.68 14.64
CA ASN A 232 -24.03 -7.53 15.19
C ASN A 232 -24.37 -7.29 16.67
N LEU A 233 -25.60 -7.56 17.10
CA LEU A 233 -25.96 -7.60 18.52
C LEU A 233 -25.13 -8.66 19.26
N ALA A 234 -25.09 -9.89 18.76
CA ALA A 234 -24.30 -10.97 19.35
C ALA A 234 -22.79 -10.64 19.40
N ARG A 235 -22.25 -9.93 18.40
CA ARG A 235 -20.87 -9.42 18.39
C ARG A 235 -20.66 -8.37 19.49
N GLY A 236 -21.59 -7.43 19.65
CA GLY A 236 -21.55 -6.42 20.72
C GLY A 236 -21.52 -7.05 22.11
N PHE A 237 -22.40 -8.04 22.36
CA PHE A 237 -22.41 -8.80 23.61
C PHE A 237 -21.11 -9.56 23.86
N ARG A 238 -20.54 -10.21 22.84
CA ARG A 238 -19.23 -10.90 22.95
C ARG A 238 -18.10 -9.95 23.31
N ARG A 239 -18.05 -8.75 22.73
CA ARG A 239 -17.05 -7.72 23.06
C ARG A 239 -17.18 -7.22 24.49
N LEU A 240 -18.40 -6.91 24.94
CA LEU A 240 -18.67 -6.50 26.32
C LEU A 240 -18.27 -7.59 27.33
N ARG A 241 -18.48 -8.86 26.98
CA ARG A 241 -18.09 -10.00 27.83
C ARG A 241 -16.57 -10.24 27.86
N LYS A 242 -15.86 -10.03 26.74
CA LYS A 242 -14.39 -10.07 26.71
C LYS A 242 -13.78 -8.90 27.50
N GLY A 243 -14.32 -7.69 27.36
CA GLY A 243 -13.87 -6.52 28.12
C GLY A 243 -14.08 -6.62 29.64
N LYS A 244 -15.07 -7.40 30.10
CA LYS A 244 -15.28 -7.72 31.52
C LYS A 244 -14.37 -8.82 32.07
N ARG A 245 -13.71 -9.63 31.23
CA ARG A 245 -12.81 -10.72 31.64
C ARG A 245 -11.32 -10.34 31.60
N GLY A 246 -10.99 -9.19 31.01
CA GLY A 246 -9.64 -8.63 30.97
C GLY A 246 -9.41 -7.46 31.94
N ARG A 247 -10.26 -7.34 32.98
CA ARG A 247 -10.03 -6.49 34.15
C ARG A 247 -9.85 -7.39 35.36
#